data_AF-A0A3R7JAU7-F1
#
_entry.id   AF-A0A3R7JAU7-F1
#
_cell.length_a   1.000
_cell.length_b   1.000
_cell.length_c   1.000
_cell.angle_alpha   90.00
_cell.angle_beta   90.00
_cell.angle_gamma   90.00
#
_symmetry.space_group_name_H-M   'P 1'
#
loop_
_entity.id
_entity.type
_entity.pdbx_description
1 polymer ?
#
loop_
_entity_poly.entity_id
_entity_poly.type
_entity_poly.pdbx_seq_one_letter_code
_entity_poly.pdbx_strand_id
1 'polypeptide(L)'
;MTTPSVGDVVAPTELDSEPHLLVTAVDAASDDVTGVLLADLAEETLQRLEATAGNRQRRRELTTTIRRAEDLMTFRVPVGELRQRNQLATQRSESATGGNR
;
A
#
# COMPACT_ATOMS: atom_id res chain seq x y z
N MET A 1 -11.25 -1.83 14.44
CA MET A 1 -10.30 -1.88 13.30
C MET A 1 -9.69 -0.49 13.15
N THR A 2 -8.42 -0.37 12.79
CA THR A 2 -7.75 0.92 12.60
C THR A 2 -7.96 1.39 11.16
N THR A 3 -8.55 2.57 10.99
CA THR A 3 -8.72 3.20 9.68
C THR A 3 -7.35 3.42 9.03
N PRO A 4 -7.15 3.00 7.77
CA PRO A 4 -5.92 3.26 7.02
C PRO A 4 -5.66 4.77 6.91
N SER A 5 -4.39 5.13 6.82
CA SER A 5 -3.93 6.50 6.56
C SER A 5 -3.38 6.63 5.14
N VAL A 6 -3.33 7.86 4.63
CA VAL A 6 -2.66 8.14 3.36
C VAL A 6 -1.20 7.71 3.41
N GLY A 7 -0.79 6.91 2.43
CA GLY A 7 0.52 6.28 2.35
C GLY A 7 0.59 4.87 2.93
N ASP A 8 -0.48 4.37 3.57
CA ASP A 8 -0.54 2.97 3.98
C ASP A 8 -0.73 2.06 2.76
N VAL A 9 -0.24 0.82 2.89
CA VAL A 9 -0.49 -0.24 1.92
C VAL A 9 -1.51 -1.19 2.52
N VAL A 10 -2.59 -1.43 1.79
CA VAL A 10 -3.71 -2.28 2.19
C VAL A 10 -4.00 -3.31 1.11
N ALA A 11 -4.71 -4.38 1.47
CA ALA A 11 -5.24 -5.35 0.53
C ALA A 11 -6.75 -5.52 0.75
N PRO A 12 -7.58 -5.45 -0.32
CA PRO A 12 -8.99 -5.84 -0.25
C PRO A 12 -9.13 -7.31 0.15
N THR A 13 -10.01 -7.60 1.11
CA THR A 13 -10.23 -8.95 1.63
C THR A 13 -11.20 -9.77 0.80
N GLU A 14 -12.02 -9.13 -0.03
CA GLU A 14 -13.01 -9.82 -0.88
C GLU A 14 -12.40 -10.41 -2.16
N LEU A 15 -11.17 -10.02 -2.50
CA LEU A 15 -10.50 -10.47 -3.71
C LEU A 15 -9.50 -11.58 -3.37
N ASP A 16 -9.66 -12.76 -3.97
CA ASP A 16 -8.74 -13.89 -3.82
C ASP A 16 -7.29 -13.54 -4.20
N SER A 17 -7.11 -12.56 -5.08
CA SER A 17 -5.79 -12.10 -5.53
C SER A 17 -5.08 -11.19 -4.52
N GLU A 18 -5.77 -10.74 -3.46
CA GLU A 18 -5.28 -9.82 -2.42
C GLU A 18 -4.39 -8.69 -3.00
N PRO A 19 -4.89 -7.90 -3.97
CA PRO A 19 -4.05 -6.91 -4.63
C PRO A 19 -3.61 -5.83 -3.64
N HIS A 20 -2.37 -5.35 -3.79
CA HIS A 20 -1.81 -4.32 -2.92
C HIS A 20 -2.20 -2.94 -3.43
N LEU A 21 -2.91 -2.18 -2.58
CA LEU A 21 -3.32 -0.81 -2.83
C LEU A 21 -2.53 0.15 -1.96
N LEU A 22 -1.94 1.17 -2.58
CA LEU A 22 -1.42 2.35 -1.89
C LEU A 22 -2.57 3.32 -1.61
N VAL A 23 -2.86 3.61 -0.34
CA VAL A 23 -3.93 4.53 0.05
C VAL A 23 -3.53 5.96 -0.27
N THR A 24 -4.28 6.62 -1.16
CA THR A 24 -4.00 7.99 -1.62
C THR A 24 -4.97 9.03 -1.05
N ALA A 25 -6.16 8.60 -0.63
CA ALA A 25 -7.11 9.41 0.11
C ALA A 25 -7.97 8.52 1.03
N VAL A 26 -8.55 9.14 2.05
CA VAL A 26 -9.49 8.52 2.98
C VAL A 26 -10.70 9.44 3.08
N ASP A 27 -11.88 8.91 2.79
CA ASP A 27 -13.14 9.63 2.90
C ASP A 27 -13.82 9.22 4.22
N ALA A 28 -13.75 10.10 5.20
CA ALA A 28 -14.32 9.84 6.52
C ALA A 28 -15.85 9.89 6.54
N ALA A 29 -16.50 10.50 5.54
CA ALA A 29 -17.96 10.60 5.49
C ALA A 29 -18.60 9.29 5.01
N SER A 30 -17.91 8.57 4.13
CA SER A 30 -18.39 7.31 3.56
C SER A 30 -17.65 6.08 4.09
N ASP A 31 -16.65 6.25 4.96
CA ASP A 31 -15.78 5.19 5.47
C ASP A 31 -15.10 4.39 4.33
N ASP A 32 -14.67 5.10 3.28
CA ASP A 32 -13.96 4.51 2.14
C ASP A 32 -12.51 5.00 2.07
N VAL A 33 -11.65 4.19 1.46
CA VAL A 33 -10.34 4.64 0.99
C VAL A 33 -10.32 4.73 -0.52
N THR A 34 -9.55 5.68 -1.04
CA THR A 34 -9.13 5.68 -2.43
C THR A 34 -7.70 5.17 -2.51
N GLY A 35 -7.47 4.11 -3.30
CA GLY A 35 -6.16 3.52 -3.49
C GLY A 35 -5.76 3.41 -4.96
N VAL A 36 -4.45 3.30 -5.20
CA VAL A 36 -3.88 2.93 -6.51
C VAL A 36 -3.21 1.57 -6.36
N LEU A 37 -3.31 0.71 -7.38
CA LEU A 37 -2.64 -0.59 -7.38
C LEU A 37 -1.13 -0.40 -7.47
N LEU A 38 -0.38 -1.09 -6.61
CA LEU A 38 1.07 -1.10 -6.69
C LEU A 38 1.57 -1.73 -7.99
N ALA A 39 0.83 -2.68 -8.57
CA ALA A 39 1.14 -3.30 -9.85
C ALA A 39 1.08 -2.33 -11.04
N ASP A 40 0.33 -1.24 -10.91
CA ASP A 40 0.20 -0.21 -11.95
C ASP A 40 1.27 0.88 -11.82
N LEU A 41 2.02 0.91 -10.72
CA LEU A 41 3.09 1.89 -10.51
C LEU A 41 4.35 1.46 -11.25
N ALA A 42 4.98 2.43 -11.92
CA ALA A 42 6.32 2.24 -12.48
C ALA A 42 7.32 1.81 -11.40
N GLU A 43 8.27 0.93 -11.76
CA GLU A 43 9.26 0.38 -10.83
C GLU A 43 10.02 1.47 -10.06
N GLU A 44 10.39 2.57 -10.72
CA GLU A 44 11.04 3.72 -10.08
C GLU A 44 10.19 4.33 -8.96
N THR A 45 8.87 4.38 -9.14
CA THR A 45 7.93 4.89 -8.13
C THR A 45 7.85 3.94 -6.93
N LEU A 46 7.86 2.63 -7.18
CA LEU A 46 7.91 1.61 -6.12
C LEU A 46 9.20 1.72 -5.30
N GLN A 47 10.36 1.86 -5.96
CA GLN A 47 11.65 2.06 -5.29
C GLN A 47 11.66 3.34 -4.43
N ARG A 48 11.09 4.44 -4.94
CA ARG A 48 10.93 5.68 -4.16
C ARG A 48 10.01 5.46 -2.96
N LEU A 49 8.94 4.68 -3.10
CA LEU A 49 8.03 4.36 -2.01
C LEU A 49 8.71 3.52 -0.92
N GLU A 50 9.52 2.55 -1.30
CA GLU A 50 10.35 1.77 -0.38
C GLU A 50 11.37 2.64 0.34
N ALA A 51 12.01 3.57 -0.36
CA ALA A 51 12.96 4.53 0.24
C ALA A 51 12.31 5.47 1.29
N THR A 52 10.97 5.54 1.34
CA THR A 52 10.25 6.25 2.41
C THR A 52 9.95 5.39 3.64
N ALA A 53 10.40 4.13 3.68
CA ALA A 53 10.20 3.26 4.83
C ALA A 53 10.65 3.94 6.15
N GLY A 54 9.80 3.87 7.18
CA GLY A 54 10.03 4.54 8.46
C GLY A 54 9.81 6.07 8.46
N ASN A 55 9.58 6.70 7.30
CA ASN A 55 9.31 8.14 7.19
C ASN A 55 7.90 8.40 6.62
N ARG A 56 6.92 8.46 7.53
CA ARG A 56 5.50 8.70 7.15
C ARG A 56 5.29 10.02 6.41
N GLN A 57 6.02 11.07 6.76
CA GLN A 57 5.85 12.38 6.12
C GLN A 57 6.29 12.32 4.65
N ARG A 58 7.50 11.80 4.37
CA ARG A 58 7.99 11.61 3.00
C ARG A 58 7.09 10.67 2.20
N ARG A 59 6.61 9.59 2.83
CA ARG A 59 5.68 8.66 2.19
C ARG A 59 4.39 9.36 1.77
N ARG A 60 3.83 10.21 2.64
CA ARG A 60 2.61 10.97 2.35
C ARG A 60 2.83 11.99 1.23
N GLU A 61 3.96 12.67 1.20
CA GLU A 61 4.34 13.60 0.13
C GLU A 61 4.41 12.88 -1.22
N LEU A 62 5.15 11.76 -1.29
CA LEU A 62 5.23 10.95 -2.50
C LEU A 62 3.86 10.44 -2.94
N THR A 63 3.06 9.93 -2.01
CA THR A 63 1.71 9.43 -2.29
C THR A 63 0.78 10.52 -2.81
N THR A 64 0.92 11.76 -2.31
CA THR A 64 0.17 12.91 -2.81
C THR A 64 0.55 13.24 -4.25
N THR A 65 1.83 13.11 -4.61
CA THR A 65 2.30 13.25 -5.99
C THR A 65 1.74 12.16 -6.88
N ILE A 66 1.76 10.89 -6.45
CA ILE A 66 1.19 9.75 -7.17
C ILE A 66 -0.29 10.00 -7.46
N ARG A 67 -1.08 10.44 -6.46
CA ARG A 67 -2.50 10.73 -6.61
C ARG A 67 -2.80 11.79 -7.68
N ARG A 68 -1.87 12.72 -7.92
CA ARG A 68 -2.04 13.81 -8.90
C ARG A 68 -1.69 13.37 -10.32
N ALA A 69 -1.11 12.18 -10.51
CA ALA A 69 -0.86 11.63 -11.82
C ALA A 69 -2.20 11.18 -12.43
N GLU A 70 -2.60 11.80 -13.53
CA GLU A 70 -3.89 11.54 -14.20
C GLU A 70 -3.93 10.16 -14.88
N ASP A 71 -2.77 9.54 -15.12
CA ASP A 71 -2.65 8.25 -15.82
C ASP A 71 -2.90 7.02 -14.93
N LEU A 72 -3.10 7.20 -13.62
CA LEU A 72 -3.26 6.09 -12.68
C LEU A 72 -4.74 5.83 -12.37
N MET A 73 -5.17 4.58 -12.57
CA MET A 73 -6.49 4.14 -12.13
C MET A 73 -6.56 4.14 -10.60
N THR A 74 -7.68 4.64 -10.08
CA THR A 74 -7.96 4.67 -8.65
C THR A 74 -9.16 3.80 -8.30
N PHE A 75 -9.08 3.15 -7.16
CA PHE A 75 -10.11 2.25 -6.64
C PHE A 75 -10.64 2.80 -5.34
N ARG A 76 -11.97 2.78 -5.18
CA ARG A 76 -12.64 3.12 -3.93
C ARG A 76 -13.06 1.84 -3.24
N VAL A 77 -12.63 1.64 -1.99
CA VAL A 77 -12.88 0.41 -1.23
C VAL A 77 -13.32 0.76 0.19
N PRO A 78 -14.40 0.14 0.70
CA PRO A 78 -14.84 0.33 2.09
C PRO A 78 -13.76 -0.10 3.09
N VAL A 79 -13.57 0.67 4.17
CA VAL A 79 -12.55 0.37 5.19
C VAL A 79 -12.77 -0.98 5.85
N GLY A 80 -14.02 -1.43 5.98
CA GLY A 80 -14.38 -2.75 6.52
C GLY A 80 -13.88 -3.94 5.69
N GLU A 81 -13.59 -3.72 4.40
CA GLU A 81 -13.12 -4.74 3.46
C GLU A 81 -11.60 -4.70 3.25
N LEU A 82 -10.87 -4.01 4.13
CA LEU A 82 -9.43 -3.83 4.01
C LEU A 82 -8.64 -4.51 5.12
N ARG A 83 -7.52 -5.10 4.71
CA ARG A 83 -6.48 -5.58 5.62
C ARG A 83 -5.23 -4.70 5.50
N GLN A 84 -4.75 -4.17 6.62
CA GLN A 84 -3.49 -3.42 6.64
C GLN A 84 -2.29 -4.35 6.41
N ARG A 85 -1.46 -4.03 5.41
CA ARG A 85 -0.12 -4.60 5.23
C ARG A 85 0.91 -3.51 5.54
N ASN A 86 1.20 -3.33 6.83
CA ASN A 86 2.19 -2.37 7.32
C ASN A 86 3.65 -2.68 6.91
N GLN A 87 3.87 -3.73 6.12
CA GLN A 87 5.17 -4.09 5.56
C GLN A 87 5.00 -4.34 4.06
N LEU A 88 5.57 -3.44 3.24
CA LEU A 88 6.23 -3.85 2.00
C LEU A 88 7.42 -4.70 2.46
N ALA A 89 7.14 -5.92 2.91
CA ALA A 89 8.19 -6.83 3.27
C ALA A 89 8.90 -7.13 1.96
N THR A 90 10.07 -6.54 1.77
CA THR A 90 11.16 -7.18 1.05
C THR A 90 11.06 -8.66 1.39
N GLN A 91 10.68 -9.48 0.42
CA GLN A 91 10.77 -10.94 0.56
C GLN A 91 12.25 -11.29 0.57
N ARG A 92 12.95 -10.95 1.65
CA ARG A 92 14.20 -11.58 2.04
C ARG A 92 13.78 -12.79 2.86
N SER A 93 13.41 -13.85 2.15
CA SER A 93 13.44 -15.20 2.72
C SER A 93 14.91 -15.57 2.92
N GLU A 94 15.55 -14.98 3.93
CA GLU A 94 16.74 -15.57 4.52
C GLU A 94 16.26 -16.71 5.43
N SER A 95 15.96 -17.86 4.82
CA SER A 95 15.92 -19.12 5.56
C SER A 95 17.36 -19.57 5.82
N ALA A 96 18.01 -18.91 6.78
CA ALA A 96 19.23 -19.43 7.40
C ALA A 96 18.86 -20.17 8.69
N THR A 97 19.54 -21.31 8.93
CA THR A 97 19.50 -22.20 10.11
C THR A 97 18.43 -23.30 10.01
N GLY A 98 18.71 -24.61 10.05
CA GLY A 98 19.95 -25.34 10.29
C GLY A 98 19.58 -26.78 10.71
N GLY A 99 20.47 -27.74 10.43
CA GLY A 99 20.58 -29.01 11.17
C GLY A 99 19.73 -30.20 10.70
N ASN A 100 20.38 -31.19 10.07
CA ASN A 100 20.81 -32.41 10.78
C ASN A 100 21.49 -33.39 9.80
N ARG A 101 22.77 -33.67 10.07
CA ARG A 101 23.44 -34.91 9.69
C ARG A 101 23.82 -35.63 10.97
#